data_AF-A0A5R2ASW9-F1
#
_entry.id   AF-A0A5R2ASW9-F1
#
_cell.length_a   1.000
_cell.length_b   1.000
_cell.length_c   1.000
_cell.angle_alpha   90.00
_cell.angle_beta   90.00
_cell.angle_gamma   90.00
#
_symmetry.space_group_name_H-M   'P 1'
#
loop_
_entity.id
_entity.type
_entity.pdbx_description
1 polymer ?
#
loop_
_entity_poly.entity_id
_entity_poly.type
_entity_poly.pdbx_seq_one_letter_code
_entity_poly.pdbx_strand_id
1 'polypeptide(L)'
;MSEDRKHIPSPIPIPFRKLNIVTLLQLLILIFLLPGCFQVYAVREEVLETKVLTSSDSDRIVDSVEIQHAFVNKYLELTIHETTKQERLRSERIVERKKISYDYRKSENYRQISTDEKPWNRDILGSFADLVALFELITIPFRTISDTKEEGSEREIVLSSEEKEASVKTDLTLIVRIENSEVLNRKLETRTMKIPLSEIRKRFPRSNQMEILIYKSNERVAYKAISLYDALRELR
;
A
#
# COMPACT_ATOMS: atom_id res chain seq x y z
N MET A 1 44.50 -86.07 -8.91
CA MET A 1 43.14 -85.57 -9.14
C MET A 1 42.41 -85.58 -7.81
N SER A 2 42.30 -84.42 -7.17
CA SER A 2 41.56 -84.24 -5.91
C SER A 2 40.42 -83.28 -6.21
N GLU A 3 39.18 -83.74 -6.06
CA GLU A 3 37.97 -82.95 -6.24
C GLU A 3 37.76 -82.03 -5.03
N ASP A 4 37.93 -80.72 -5.22
CA ASP A 4 37.51 -79.71 -4.26
C ASP A 4 35.99 -79.51 -4.32
N ARG A 5 35.27 -80.08 -3.34
CA ARG A 5 33.85 -79.77 -3.12
C ARG A 5 33.72 -78.38 -2.49
N LYS A 6 33.22 -77.43 -3.28
CA LYS A 6 32.78 -76.10 -2.82
C LYS A 6 31.67 -76.25 -1.76
N HIS A 7 31.98 -75.84 -0.54
CA HIS A 7 30.99 -75.68 0.54
C HIS A 7 30.21 -74.38 0.29
N ILE A 8 28.91 -74.49 0.01
CA ILE A 8 27.98 -73.35 -0.05
C ILE A 8 27.44 -73.13 1.37
N PRO A 9 27.63 -71.97 2.01
CA PRO A 9 27.04 -71.71 3.32
C PRO A 9 25.54 -71.46 3.19
N SER A 10 24.75 -72.14 4.02
CA SER A 10 23.31 -71.97 4.14
C SER A 10 22.92 -70.57 4.63
N PRO A 11 21.77 -70.01 4.19
CA PRO A 11 21.35 -68.67 4.58
C PRO A 11 21.07 -68.61 6.08
N ILE A 12 21.70 -67.64 6.75
CA ILE A 12 21.51 -67.36 8.17
C ILE A 12 20.08 -66.79 8.35
N PRO A 13 19.21 -67.38 9.18
CA PRO A 13 17.90 -66.82 9.44
C PRO A 13 18.05 -65.53 10.25
N ILE A 14 17.62 -64.41 9.68
CA ILE A 14 17.51 -63.14 10.42
C ILE A 14 16.31 -63.26 11.37
N PRO A 15 16.50 -63.19 12.69
CA PRO A 15 15.38 -63.25 13.62
C PRO A 15 14.64 -61.91 13.55
N PHE A 16 13.46 -61.90 12.93
CA PHE A 16 12.48 -60.84 13.19
C PHE A 16 12.04 -60.95 14.66
N ARG A 17 12.77 -60.24 15.53
CA ARG A 17 12.43 -60.05 16.94
C ARG A 17 11.00 -59.52 17.00
N LYS A 18 10.10 -60.28 17.63
CA LYS A 18 8.73 -59.82 17.94
C LYS A 18 8.84 -58.51 18.71
N LEU A 19 8.44 -57.42 18.08
CA LEU A 19 8.42 -56.10 18.69
C LEU A 19 7.45 -56.16 19.87
N ASN A 20 7.98 -56.01 21.09
CA ASN A 20 7.20 -56.22 22.30
C ASN A 20 6.17 -55.07 22.43
N ILE A 21 4.91 -55.38 22.70
CA ILE A 21 3.84 -54.36 22.80
C ILE A 21 4.18 -53.32 23.87
N VAL A 22 4.88 -53.74 24.93
CA VAL A 22 5.41 -52.87 25.98
C VAL A 22 6.43 -51.86 25.44
N THR A 23 7.34 -52.29 24.55
CA THR A 23 8.30 -51.37 23.91
C THR A 23 7.63 -50.41 22.94
N LEU A 24 6.56 -50.84 22.26
CA LEU A 24 5.78 -49.96 21.39
C LEU A 24 5.02 -48.90 22.20
N LEU A 25 4.43 -49.29 23.34
CA LEU A 25 3.74 -48.39 24.25
C LEU A 25 4.70 -47.39 24.90
N GLN A 26 5.88 -47.83 25.31
CA GLN A 26 6.94 -46.95 25.83
C GLN A 26 7.42 -45.94 24.79
N LEU A 27 7.59 -46.37 23.53
CA LEU A 27 7.92 -45.48 22.42
C LEU A 27 6.80 -44.46 22.18
N LEU A 28 5.54 -44.90 22.25
CA LEU A 28 4.38 -44.05 22.03
C LEU A 28 4.24 -42.99 23.14
N ILE A 29 4.43 -43.39 24.41
CA ILE A 29 4.45 -42.46 25.55
C ILE A 29 5.61 -41.44 25.41
N LEU A 30 6.79 -41.89 24.98
CA LEU A 30 7.93 -41.01 24.73
C LEU A 30 7.60 -40.00 23.62
N ILE A 31 7.00 -40.44 22.51
CA ILE A 31 6.56 -39.58 21.41
C ILE A 31 5.51 -38.55 21.87
N PHE A 32 4.61 -38.92 22.78
CA PHE A 32 3.58 -38.03 23.33
C PHE A 32 4.11 -37.01 24.36
N LEU A 33 5.24 -37.28 25.03
CA LEU A 33 5.86 -36.38 26.01
C LEU A 33 6.82 -35.36 25.38
N LEU A 34 7.38 -35.65 24.20
CA LEU A 34 8.30 -34.77 23.48
C LEU A 34 7.71 -33.42 23.00
N PRO A 35 6.46 -33.28 22.54
CA PRO A 35 5.98 -32.03 21.93
C PRO A 35 5.85 -30.83 22.89
N GLY A 36 5.94 -31.06 24.20
CA GLY A 36 5.89 -29.99 25.22
C GLY A 36 7.26 -29.46 25.68
N CYS A 37 8.35 -30.14 25.36
CA CYS A 37 9.71 -29.79 25.81
C CYS A 37 10.53 -28.99 24.78
N PHE A 38 10.10 -28.98 23.51
CA PHE A 38 10.84 -28.38 22.38
C PHE A 38 9.98 -27.38 21.60
N GLN A 39 9.25 -26.54 22.31
CA GLN A 39 8.46 -25.50 21.65
C GLN A 39 9.36 -24.30 21.37
N VAL A 40 9.83 -24.21 20.13
CA VAL A 40 10.60 -23.06 19.65
C VAL A 40 9.64 -22.09 18.98
N TYR A 41 9.52 -20.88 19.51
CA TYR A 41 8.62 -19.87 18.96
C TYR A 41 9.35 -19.06 17.91
N ALA A 42 8.73 -18.94 16.72
CA ALA A 42 9.22 -18.04 15.68
C ALA A 42 8.96 -16.58 16.11
N VAL A 43 10.02 -15.80 16.23
CA VAL A 43 9.97 -14.35 16.40
C VAL A 43 10.13 -13.74 15.02
N ARG A 44 9.11 -13.00 14.57
CA ARG A 44 9.16 -12.23 13.32
C ARG A 44 9.53 -10.80 13.66
N GLU A 45 10.70 -10.36 13.22
CA GLU A 45 11.11 -8.96 13.29
C GLU A 45 11.06 -8.36 11.88
N GLU A 46 10.30 -7.27 11.74
CA GLU A 46 10.24 -6.51 10.50
C GLU A 46 11.07 -5.24 10.65
N VAL A 47 12.08 -5.07 9.81
CA VAL A 47 12.86 -3.84 9.71
C VAL A 47 12.58 -3.20 8.36
N LEU A 48 12.08 -1.97 8.38
CA LEU A 48 11.89 -1.14 7.20
C LEU A 48 13.05 -0.16 7.10
N GLU A 49 13.89 -0.33 6.08
CA GLU A 49 14.98 0.59 5.75
C GLU A 49 14.59 1.41 4.52
N THR A 50 14.44 2.72 4.69
CA THR A 50 14.17 3.65 3.59
C THR A 50 15.46 4.34 3.17
N LYS A 51 15.84 4.22 1.89
CA LYS A 51 17.03 4.88 1.33
C LYS A 51 16.64 5.78 0.15
N VAL A 52 17.00 7.06 0.24
CA VAL A 52 16.87 8.00 -0.89
C VAL A 52 18.07 7.78 -1.82
N LEU A 53 17.80 7.43 -3.08
CA LEU A 53 18.82 7.18 -4.09
C LEU A 53 19.22 8.45 -4.83
N THR A 54 18.23 9.22 -5.27
CA THR A 54 18.42 10.45 -6.04
C THR A 54 17.38 11.47 -5.61
N SER A 55 17.80 12.72 -5.52
CA SER A 55 16.94 13.86 -5.23
C SER A 55 17.20 14.91 -6.30
N SER A 56 16.15 15.36 -6.97
CA SER A 56 16.22 16.46 -7.93
C SER A 56 15.21 17.53 -7.58
N ASP A 57 15.66 18.78 -7.58
CA ASP A 57 14.79 19.94 -7.46
C ASP A 57 14.34 20.36 -8.87
N SER A 58 13.05 20.66 -9.03
CA SER A 58 12.50 21.20 -10.26
C SER A 58 11.44 22.26 -9.96
N ASP A 59 11.33 23.25 -10.82
CA ASP A 59 10.27 24.25 -10.74
C ASP A 59 9.13 23.88 -11.70
N ARG A 60 7.90 23.98 -11.22
CA ARG A 60 6.67 23.77 -11.99
C ARG A 60 5.79 25.00 -11.90
N ILE A 61 5.25 25.40 -13.04
CA ILE A 61 4.20 26.43 -13.11
C ILE A 61 2.87 25.71 -13.27
N VAL A 62 1.93 26.00 -12.38
CA VAL A 62 0.56 25.46 -12.40
C VAL A 62 -0.40 26.63 -12.56
N ASP A 63 -1.14 26.64 -13.66
CA ASP A 63 -2.24 27.58 -13.86
C ASP A 63 -3.54 26.96 -13.32
N SER A 64 -4.26 27.69 -12.48
CA SER A 64 -5.61 27.33 -12.02
C SER A 64 -6.60 28.44 -12.29
N VAL A 65 -7.82 28.07 -12.66
CA VAL A 65 -8.91 29.00 -12.95
C VAL A 65 -10.10 28.69 -12.05
N GLU A 66 -10.56 29.68 -11.28
CA GLU A 66 -11.74 29.58 -10.43
C GLU A 66 -12.89 30.43 -10.98
N ILE A 67 -14.10 29.87 -10.97
CA ILE A 67 -15.33 30.56 -11.35
C ILE A 67 -16.11 30.90 -10.08
N GLN A 68 -16.23 32.17 -9.77
CA GLN A 68 -17.14 32.69 -8.75
C GLN A 68 -18.39 33.27 -9.40
N HIS A 69 -19.50 33.20 -8.69
CA HIS A 69 -20.77 33.75 -9.17
C HIS A 69 -21.56 34.39 -8.04
N ALA A 70 -22.35 35.39 -8.39
CA ALA A 70 -23.33 36.02 -7.51
C ALA A 70 -24.57 36.42 -8.31
N PHE A 71 -25.73 36.37 -7.69
CA PHE A 71 -26.95 36.93 -8.26
C PHE A 71 -27.17 38.31 -7.64
N VAL A 72 -27.04 39.36 -8.46
CA VAL A 72 -27.11 40.77 -8.01
C VAL A 72 -28.04 41.54 -8.94
N ASN A 73 -29.04 42.22 -8.39
CA ASN A 73 -29.90 43.16 -9.13
C ASN A 73 -30.47 42.58 -10.45
N LYS A 74 -30.95 41.32 -10.45
CA LYS A 74 -31.48 40.60 -11.63
C LYS A 74 -30.43 40.17 -12.68
N TYR A 75 -29.15 40.25 -12.34
CA TYR A 75 -28.04 39.74 -13.14
C TYR A 75 -27.37 38.56 -12.45
N LEU A 76 -26.87 37.62 -13.25
CA LEU A 76 -25.83 36.68 -12.85
C LEU A 76 -24.49 37.36 -13.12
N GLU A 77 -23.79 37.73 -12.05
CA GLU A 77 -22.42 38.22 -12.12
C GLU A 77 -21.47 37.04 -11.98
N LEU A 78 -20.58 36.88 -12.95
CA LEU A 78 -19.51 35.90 -12.97
C LEU A 78 -18.19 36.63 -12.74
N THR A 79 -17.38 36.11 -11.83
CA THR A 79 -16.03 36.59 -11.57
C THR A 79 -15.07 35.43 -11.77
N ILE A 80 -14.09 35.63 -12.66
CA ILE A 80 -13.12 34.61 -13.04
C ILE A 80 -11.78 35.02 -12.47
N HIS A 81 -11.22 34.14 -11.64
CA HIS A 81 -9.92 34.30 -11.03
C HIS A 81 -8.93 33.35 -11.69
N GLU A 82 -7.86 33.91 -12.24
CA GLU A 82 -6.74 33.16 -12.77
C GLU A 82 -5.58 33.28 -11.79
N THR A 83 -5.16 32.14 -11.25
CA THR A 83 -4.03 32.05 -10.32
C THR A 83 -2.95 31.20 -10.96
N THR A 84 -1.73 31.75 -11.00
CA THR A 84 -0.55 31.01 -11.43
C THR A 84 0.27 30.71 -10.18
N LYS A 85 0.44 29.42 -9.91
CA LYS A 85 1.24 28.91 -8.79
C LYS A 85 2.60 28.47 -9.32
N GLN A 86 3.66 29.01 -8.73
CA GLN A 86 5.01 28.51 -8.94
C GLN A 86 5.35 27.56 -7.80
N GLU A 87 5.41 26.28 -8.12
CA GLU A 87 5.73 25.21 -7.19
C GLU A 87 7.19 24.79 -7.36
N ARG A 88 7.94 24.80 -6.27
CA ARG A 88 9.26 24.16 -6.23
C ARG A 88 9.08 22.75 -5.71
N LEU A 89 9.35 21.78 -6.58
CA LEU A 89 9.20 20.36 -6.32
C LEU A 89 10.57 19.75 -6.02
N ARG A 90 10.56 18.74 -5.16
CA ARG A 90 11.67 17.83 -4.92
C ARG A 90 11.21 16.42 -5.25
N SER A 91 11.73 15.88 -6.34
CA SER A 91 11.49 14.50 -6.73
C SER A 91 12.57 13.62 -6.09
N GLU A 92 12.13 12.66 -5.30
CA GLU A 92 12.99 11.70 -4.60
C GLU A 92 12.71 10.30 -5.15
N ARG A 93 13.77 9.61 -5.58
CA ARG A 93 13.71 8.18 -5.86
C ARG A 93 14.08 7.43 -4.60
N ILE A 94 13.16 6.63 -4.09
CA ILE A 94 13.30 5.95 -2.81
C ILE A 94 13.36 4.45 -3.05
N VAL A 95 14.24 3.77 -2.32
CA VAL A 95 14.22 2.31 -2.20
C VAL A 95 13.85 1.97 -0.77
N GLU A 96 12.77 1.22 -0.63
CA GLU A 96 12.33 0.65 0.63
C GLU A 96 12.77 -0.81 0.66
N ARG A 97 13.63 -1.14 1.62
CA ARG A 97 14.04 -2.52 1.90
C ARG A 97 13.28 -3.00 3.11
N LYS A 98 12.43 -3.99 2.91
CA LYS A 98 11.78 -4.75 3.98
C LYS A 98 12.60 -6.00 4.26
N LYS A 99 13.22 -6.05 5.44
CA LYS A 99 13.90 -7.24 5.95
C LYS A 99 13.02 -7.90 6.99
N ILE A 100 12.63 -9.15 6.73
CA ILE A 100 11.91 -9.99 7.68
C ILE A 100 12.93 -10.97 8.25
N SER A 101 13.27 -10.80 9.53
CA SER A 101 14.12 -11.74 10.26
C SER A 101 13.23 -12.70 11.03
N TYR A 102 13.53 -13.99 10.91
CA TYR A 102 12.89 -15.05 11.69
C TYR A 102 13.92 -15.57 12.68
N ASP A 103 13.67 -15.38 13.97
CA ASP A 103 14.49 -15.89 15.07
C ASP A 103 13.70 -16.88 15.94
N TYR A 104 14.40 -17.59 16.81
CA TYR A 104 13.87 -18.68 17.60
C TYR A 104 14.27 -18.58 19.07
N ARG A 105 13.27 -18.73 19.95
CA ARG A 105 13.50 -18.82 21.40
C ARG A 105 13.19 -20.23 21.90
N LYS A 106 14.11 -20.81 22.66
CA LYS A 106 13.91 -22.10 23.35
C LYS A 106 12.77 -21.98 24.35
N SER A 107 11.90 -22.99 24.46
CA SER A 107 10.86 -23.03 25.49
C SER A 107 11.44 -23.03 26.91
N GLU A 108 10.73 -22.41 27.84
CA GLU A 108 11.12 -22.33 29.25
C GLU A 108 11.36 -23.73 29.89
N ASN A 109 10.59 -24.73 29.48
CA ASN A 109 10.76 -26.13 29.91
C ASN A 109 12.12 -26.73 29.51
N TYR A 110 12.65 -26.36 28.33
CA TYR A 110 13.98 -26.80 27.89
C TYR A 110 15.07 -26.16 28.74
N ARG A 111 14.90 -24.88 29.09
CA ARG A 111 15.81 -24.14 29.96
C ARG A 111 15.84 -24.77 31.35
N GLN A 112 14.70 -25.19 31.89
CA GLN A 112 14.62 -25.87 33.20
C GLN A 112 15.38 -27.20 33.23
N ILE A 113 15.30 -28.04 32.18
CA ILE A 113 16.05 -29.31 32.09
C ILE A 113 17.57 -29.07 32.15
N SER A 114 18.06 -27.96 31.58
CA SER A 114 19.48 -27.60 31.58
C SER A 114 20.00 -27.12 32.95
N THR A 115 19.11 -26.74 33.86
CA THR A 115 19.42 -26.16 35.18
C THR A 115 19.00 -27.04 36.37
N ASP A 116 18.40 -28.22 36.12
CA ASP A 116 17.91 -29.10 37.19
C ASP A 116 19.05 -29.91 37.85
N GLU A 117 19.06 -30.00 39.18
CA GLU A 117 20.13 -30.62 39.99
C GLU A 117 20.07 -32.16 40.03
N LYS A 118 19.05 -32.77 39.40
CA LYS A 118 18.83 -34.23 39.43
C LYS A 118 19.48 -34.94 38.23
N PRO A 119 20.57 -35.70 38.41
CA PRO A 119 21.41 -36.22 37.31
C PRO A 119 20.70 -37.20 36.38
N TRP A 120 19.76 -38.00 36.88
CA TRP A 120 19.01 -39.00 36.10
C TRP A 120 18.02 -38.39 35.08
N ASN A 121 17.52 -37.17 35.33
CA ASN A 121 16.70 -36.46 34.34
C ASN A 121 17.55 -36.01 33.15
N ARG A 122 18.81 -35.64 33.38
CA ARG A 122 19.74 -35.22 32.32
C ARG A 122 20.20 -36.39 31.45
N ASP A 123 20.49 -37.54 32.03
CA ASP A 123 21.13 -38.61 31.25
C ASP A 123 20.16 -39.31 30.26
N ILE A 124 18.90 -39.52 30.66
CA ILE A 124 17.90 -40.16 29.78
C ILE A 124 17.19 -39.12 28.92
N LEU A 125 16.57 -38.10 29.52
CA LEU A 125 15.82 -37.09 28.76
C LEU A 125 16.77 -36.16 27.99
N GLY A 126 17.98 -35.88 28.49
CA GLY A 126 19.00 -35.10 27.79
C GLY A 126 19.57 -35.82 26.58
N SER A 127 19.79 -37.14 26.62
CA SER A 127 20.25 -37.90 25.44
C SER A 127 19.21 -37.90 24.31
N PHE A 128 17.92 -38.03 24.63
CA PHE A 128 16.85 -37.87 23.65
C PHE A 128 16.68 -36.41 23.22
N ALA A 129 16.86 -35.47 24.15
CA ALA A 129 16.85 -34.04 23.86
C ALA A 129 17.94 -33.64 22.88
N ASP A 130 19.15 -34.18 23.02
CA ASP A 130 20.28 -33.89 22.14
C ASP A 130 20.04 -34.45 20.72
N LEU A 131 19.44 -35.63 20.60
CA LEU A 131 19.06 -36.20 19.31
C LEU A 131 17.97 -35.37 18.60
N VAL A 132 16.92 -34.99 19.33
CA VAL A 132 15.84 -34.16 18.78
C VAL A 132 16.35 -32.74 18.47
N ALA A 133 17.19 -32.17 19.34
CA ALA A 133 17.86 -30.90 19.12
C ALA A 133 18.79 -30.94 17.90
N LEU A 134 19.44 -32.08 17.59
CA LEU A 134 20.23 -32.26 16.39
C LEU A 134 19.36 -32.19 15.12
N PHE A 135 18.18 -32.83 15.14
CA PHE A 135 17.22 -32.72 14.03
C PHE A 135 16.65 -31.31 13.90
N GLU A 136 16.35 -30.64 15.01
CA GLU A 136 15.93 -29.24 14.99
C GLU A 136 17.03 -28.34 14.43
N LEU A 137 18.28 -28.51 14.87
CA LEU A 137 19.45 -27.72 14.44
C LEU A 137 19.65 -27.75 12.93
N ILE A 138 19.39 -28.89 12.28
CA ILE A 138 19.46 -29.02 10.82
C ILE A 138 18.34 -28.21 10.15
N THR A 139 17.17 -28.09 10.78
CA THR A 139 16.02 -27.36 10.23
C THR A 139 15.99 -25.86 10.55
N ILE A 140 16.72 -25.41 11.58
CA ILE A 140 16.82 -24.00 11.97
C ILE A 140 17.23 -23.10 10.79
N PRO A 141 18.34 -23.33 10.06
CA PRO A 141 18.78 -22.42 9.00
C PRO A 141 17.75 -22.25 7.86
N PHE A 142 16.96 -23.29 7.56
CA PHE A 142 15.91 -23.22 6.54
C PHE A 142 14.68 -22.45 7.01
N ARG A 143 14.44 -22.38 8.32
CA ARG A 143 13.32 -21.66 8.91
C ARG A 143 13.67 -20.25 9.40
N THR A 144 14.96 -19.96 9.61
CA THR A 144 15.50 -18.63 9.93
C THR A 144 15.98 -17.87 8.70
N ILE A 145 15.75 -18.40 7.49
CA ILE A 145 16.14 -17.69 6.27
C ILE A 145 15.37 -16.37 6.23
N SER A 146 16.10 -15.27 6.31
CA SER A 146 15.49 -13.95 6.33
C SER A 146 15.02 -13.58 4.93
N ASP A 147 13.75 -13.24 4.79
CA ASP A 147 13.22 -12.73 3.53
C ASP A 147 13.55 -11.24 3.42
N THR A 148 14.28 -10.88 2.38
CA THR A 148 14.55 -9.47 2.06
C THR A 148 13.81 -9.13 0.78
N LYS A 149 12.86 -8.19 0.88
CA LYS A 149 12.15 -7.64 -0.27
C LYS A 149 12.57 -6.19 -0.46
N GLU A 150 12.98 -5.85 -1.67
CA GLU A 150 13.28 -4.47 -2.06
C GLU A 150 12.21 -3.99 -3.02
N GLU A 151 11.60 -2.84 -2.71
CA GLU A 151 10.66 -2.16 -3.58
C GLU A 151 11.18 -0.75 -3.86
N GLY A 152 11.26 -0.40 -5.15
CA GLY A 152 11.60 0.95 -5.58
C GLY A 152 10.33 1.76 -5.81
N SER A 153 10.29 2.98 -5.29
CA SER A 153 9.20 3.93 -5.52
C SER A 153 9.75 5.32 -5.88
N GLU A 154 8.94 6.08 -6.61
CA GLU A 154 9.23 7.48 -6.93
C GLU A 154 8.22 8.34 -6.18
N ARG A 155 8.71 9.36 -5.47
CA ARG A 155 7.89 10.29 -4.70
C ARG A 155 8.23 11.71 -5.08
N GLU A 156 7.22 12.53 -5.30
CA GLU A 156 7.37 13.97 -5.44
C GLU A 156 6.89 14.67 -4.17
N ILE A 157 7.66 15.64 -3.69
CA ILE A 157 7.35 16.45 -2.51
C ILE A 157 7.36 17.92 -2.93
N VAL A 158 6.28 18.64 -2.64
CA VAL A 158 6.23 20.09 -2.84
C VAL A 158 6.98 20.75 -1.68
N LEU A 159 8.08 21.45 -1.97
CA LEU A 159 8.90 22.13 -0.96
C LEU A 159 8.35 23.52 -0.61
N SER A 160 7.92 24.25 -1.64
CA SER A 160 7.35 25.59 -1.48
C SER A 160 6.44 25.90 -2.65
N SER A 161 5.34 26.60 -2.37
CA SER A 161 4.40 27.10 -3.37
C SER A 161 4.28 28.61 -3.20
N GLU A 162 4.62 29.37 -4.24
CA GLU A 162 4.35 30.80 -4.30
C GLU A 162 3.16 31.02 -5.24
N GLU A 163 2.10 31.64 -4.72
CA GLU A 163 0.91 31.96 -5.49
C GLU A 163 0.97 33.41 -5.97
N LYS A 164 0.82 33.61 -7.28
CA LYS A 164 0.72 34.94 -7.88
C LYS A 164 -0.60 35.03 -8.63
N GLU A 165 -1.40 36.05 -8.32
CA GLU A 165 -2.54 36.38 -9.14
C GLU A 165 -2.05 36.78 -10.54
N ALA A 166 -2.50 36.05 -11.56
CA ALA A 166 -2.18 36.40 -12.93
C ALA A 166 -3.09 37.55 -13.38
N SER A 167 -2.52 38.55 -14.07
CA SER A 167 -3.32 39.43 -14.92
C SER A 167 -4.01 38.56 -15.97
N VAL A 168 -5.33 38.68 -16.16
CA VAL A 168 -6.09 37.86 -17.14
C VAL A 168 -5.37 37.88 -18.48
N LYS A 169 -4.68 36.79 -18.81
CA LYS A 169 -3.90 36.70 -20.05
C LYS A 169 -4.69 35.90 -21.08
N THR A 170 -5.56 36.64 -21.77
CA THR A 170 -5.76 36.68 -23.23
C THR A 170 -6.11 35.44 -24.06
N ASP A 171 -6.46 34.28 -23.50
CA ASP A 171 -7.07 33.22 -24.33
C ASP A 171 -8.11 32.34 -23.63
N LEU A 172 -8.83 32.89 -22.64
CA LEU A 172 -9.95 32.20 -22.01
C LEU A 172 -11.24 32.40 -22.81
N THR A 173 -11.93 31.32 -23.11
CA THR A 173 -13.26 31.33 -23.74
C THR A 173 -14.29 30.84 -22.72
N LEU A 174 -15.30 31.67 -22.47
CA LEU A 174 -16.44 31.35 -21.63
C LEU A 174 -17.54 30.74 -22.49
N ILE A 175 -18.00 29.54 -22.10
CA ILE A 175 -19.18 28.90 -22.65
C ILE A 175 -20.20 28.69 -21.53
N VAL A 176 -21.40 29.23 -21.72
CA VAL A 176 -22.54 29.02 -20.83
C VAL A 176 -23.53 28.09 -21.50
N ARG A 177 -23.89 27.00 -20.83
CA ARG A 177 -24.84 26.00 -21.34
C ARG A 177 -26.04 25.86 -20.43
N ILE A 178 -27.21 25.65 -21.02
CA ILE A 178 -28.46 25.35 -20.32
C ILE A 178 -29.15 24.23 -21.11
N GLU A 179 -29.54 23.14 -20.44
CA GLU A 179 -30.24 22.01 -21.06
C GLU A 179 -29.58 21.54 -22.37
N ASN A 180 -28.26 21.36 -22.32
CA ASN A 180 -27.38 20.99 -23.46
C ASN A 180 -27.22 22.02 -24.58
N SER A 181 -27.91 23.16 -24.53
CA SER A 181 -27.80 24.25 -25.50
C SER A 181 -26.75 25.27 -25.08
N GLU A 182 -25.90 25.71 -26.02
CA GLU A 182 -24.96 26.82 -25.79
C GLU A 182 -25.69 28.16 -25.87
N VAL A 183 -25.73 28.88 -24.74
CA VAL A 183 -26.45 30.16 -24.58
C VAL A 183 -25.52 31.34 -24.84
N LEU A 184 -24.26 31.19 -24.45
CA LEU A 184 -23.21 32.19 -24.63
C LEU A 184 -21.91 31.46 -24.95
N ASN A 185 -21.20 31.94 -25.97
CA ASN A 185 -19.85 31.51 -26.29
C ASN A 185 -19.05 32.77 -26.64
N ARG A 186 -18.15 33.19 -25.75
CA ARG A 186 -17.41 34.44 -25.93
C ARG A 186 -16.02 34.39 -25.31
N LYS A 187 -15.07 35.03 -25.97
CA LYS A 187 -13.75 35.31 -25.40
C LYS A 187 -13.89 36.25 -24.20
N LEU A 188 -13.16 35.96 -23.13
CA LEU A 188 -13.16 36.76 -21.92
C LEU A 188 -12.20 37.95 -22.08
N GLU A 189 -12.80 39.14 -22.14
CA GLU A 189 -12.07 40.41 -22.18
C GLU A 189 -11.83 40.96 -20.77
N THR A 190 -12.70 40.63 -19.82
CA THR A 190 -12.70 41.13 -18.43
C THR A 190 -12.80 39.99 -17.43
N ARG A 191 -12.29 40.20 -16.20
CA ARG A 191 -12.44 39.25 -15.07
C ARG A 191 -13.90 39.03 -14.71
N THR A 192 -14.72 40.05 -14.88
CA THR A 192 -16.13 40.03 -14.49
C THR A 192 -17.04 40.11 -15.70
N MET A 193 -18.13 39.35 -15.68
CA MET A 193 -19.17 39.38 -16.71
C MET A 193 -20.54 39.39 -16.05
N LYS A 194 -21.48 40.13 -16.63
CA LYS A 194 -22.87 40.18 -16.17
C LYS A 194 -23.78 39.59 -17.23
N ILE A 195 -24.65 38.67 -16.82
CA ILE A 195 -25.63 38.03 -17.70
C ILE A 195 -27.04 38.35 -17.17
N PRO A 196 -27.91 39.00 -17.96
CA PRO A 196 -29.26 39.32 -17.52
C PRO A 196 -30.11 38.05 -17.36
N LEU A 197 -30.64 37.83 -16.16
CA LEU A 197 -31.47 36.66 -15.87
C LEU A 197 -32.81 36.68 -16.61
N SER A 198 -33.28 37.86 -16.99
CA SER A 198 -34.51 38.03 -17.77
C SER A 198 -34.43 37.40 -19.15
N GLU A 199 -33.26 37.45 -19.81
CA GLU A 199 -33.02 36.81 -21.11
C GLU A 199 -32.97 35.30 -20.98
N ILE A 200 -32.29 34.81 -19.93
CA ILE A 200 -32.24 33.38 -19.60
C ILE A 200 -33.65 32.85 -19.38
N ARG A 201 -34.46 33.51 -18.53
CA ARG A 201 -35.84 33.08 -18.24
C ARG A 201 -36.74 33.06 -19.47
N LYS A 202 -36.60 34.04 -20.38
CA LYS A 202 -37.39 34.10 -21.61
C LYS A 202 -37.10 32.91 -22.53
N ARG A 203 -35.83 32.55 -22.70
CA ARG A 203 -35.42 31.44 -23.57
C ARG A 203 -35.57 30.07 -22.91
N PHE A 204 -35.38 30.01 -21.60
CA PHE A 204 -35.28 28.79 -20.81
C PHE A 204 -36.19 28.87 -19.57
N PRO A 205 -37.52 28.89 -19.75
CA PRO A 205 -38.48 29.18 -18.68
C PRO A 205 -38.61 28.08 -17.63
N ARG A 206 -38.13 26.87 -17.92
CA ARG A 206 -38.23 25.68 -17.05
C ARG A 206 -36.87 25.19 -16.53
N SER A 207 -35.80 25.87 -16.91
CA SER A 207 -34.45 25.40 -16.59
C SER A 207 -34.07 25.76 -15.17
N ASN A 208 -33.58 24.76 -14.45
CA ASN A 208 -33.21 24.89 -13.04
C ASN A 208 -31.70 24.95 -12.84
N GLN A 209 -30.92 24.68 -13.88
CA GLN A 209 -29.46 24.59 -13.81
C GLN A 209 -28.82 25.22 -15.04
N MET A 210 -27.66 25.82 -14.81
CA MET A 210 -26.77 26.37 -15.83
C MET A 210 -25.38 25.80 -15.62
N GLU A 211 -24.69 25.51 -16.70
CA GLU A 211 -23.30 25.10 -16.72
C GLU A 211 -22.44 26.24 -17.24
N ILE A 212 -21.34 26.49 -16.55
CA ILE A 212 -20.33 27.45 -16.94
C ILE A 212 -19.04 26.68 -17.19
N LEU A 213 -18.49 26.86 -18.38
CA LEU A 213 -17.29 26.19 -18.85
C LEU A 213 -16.28 27.27 -19.27
N ILE A 214 -15.04 27.12 -18.83
CA ILE A 214 -13.92 27.96 -19.27
C ILE A 214 -12.94 27.09 -20.04
N TYR A 215 -12.58 27.55 -21.24
CA TYR A 215 -11.60 26.89 -22.10
C TYR A 215 -10.37 27.77 -22.31
N LYS A 216 -9.20 27.15 -22.38
CA LYS A 216 -7.92 27.74 -22.82
C LYS A 216 -7.41 26.91 -23.99
N SER A 217 -7.27 27.49 -25.18
CA SER A 217 -6.76 26.79 -26.38
C SER A 217 -7.42 25.43 -26.69
N ASN A 218 -8.75 25.34 -26.48
CA ASN A 218 -9.59 24.13 -26.62
C ASN A 218 -9.54 23.09 -25.49
N GLU A 219 -8.77 23.33 -24.42
CA GLU A 219 -8.83 22.51 -23.21
C GLU A 219 -9.73 23.15 -22.16
N ARG A 220 -10.60 22.36 -21.53
CA ARG A 220 -11.47 22.86 -20.44
C ARG A 220 -10.65 23.00 -19.17
N VAL A 221 -10.44 24.25 -18.73
CA VAL A 221 -9.65 24.57 -17.53
C VAL A 221 -10.52 24.78 -16.28
N ALA A 222 -11.80 25.12 -16.43
CA ALA A 222 -12.72 25.23 -15.30
C ALA A 222 -14.17 24.85 -15.68
N TYR A 223 -14.92 24.40 -14.68
CA TYR A 223 -16.32 24.05 -14.80
C TYR A 223 -17.07 24.40 -13.51
N LYS A 224 -18.28 24.95 -13.65
CA LYS A 224 -19.17 25.19 -12.52
C LYS A 224 -20.62 25.02 -12.94
N ALA A 225 -21.36 24.23 -12.17
CA ALA A 225 -22.83 24.18 -12.25
C ALA A 225 -23.42 25.20 -11.28
N ILE A 226 -24.43 25.95 -11.74
CA ILE A 226 -25.16 26.94 -10.96
C ILE A 226 -26.64 26.57 -10.96
N SER A 227 -27.26 26.58 -9.77
CA SER A 227 -28.71 26.50 -9.64
C SER A 227 -29.35 27.83 -10.02
N LEU A 228 -30.30 27.80 -10.95
CA LEU A 228 -31.08 28.96 -11.37
C LEU A 228 -32.41 29.08 -10.62
N TYR A 229 -32.80 28.05 -9.85
CA TYR A 229 -34.14 27.92 -9.30
C TYR A 229 -34.55 29.12 -8.42
N ASP A 230 -33.72 29.47 -7.43
CA ASP A 230 -34.01 30.56 -6.50
C ASP A 230 -33.92 31.92 -7.20
N ALA A 231 -32.87 32.12 -8.01
CA ALA A 231 -32.62 33.37 -8.71
C ALA A 231 -33.71 33.74 -9.74
N LEU A 232 -34.29 32.75 -10.44
CA LEU A 232 -35.37 32.99 -11.39
C LEU A 232 -36.73 33.20 -10.72
N ARG A 233 -36.91 32.68 -9.49
CA ARG A 233 -38.13 32.85 -8.70
C ARG A 233 -38.27 34.27 -8.16
N GLU A 234 -37.16 34.88 -7.73
CA GLU A 234 -37.09 36.27 -7.25
C GLU A 234 -37.36 37.33 -8.34
N LEU A 235 -37.39 36.91 -9.62
CA LEU A 235 -37.75 37.77 -10.75
C LEU A 235 -39.26 37.84 -11.01
N ARG A 236 -40.10 37.12 -10.26
CA ARG A 236 -41.57 37.26 -10.33
C ARG A 236 -42.01 38.55 -9.69
#